data_AF-A0A536C233-F1
#
_entry.id   AF-A0A536C233-F1
#
_cell.length_a   1.000
_cell.length_b   1.000
_cell.length_c   1.000
_cell.angle_alpha   90.00
_cell.angle_beta   90.00
_cell.angle_gamma   90.00
#
_symmetry.space_group_name_H-M   'P 1'
#
loop_
_entity.id
_entity.type
_entity.pdbx_description
1 polymer ?
#
loop_
_entity_poly.entity_id
_entity_poly.type
_entity_poly.pdbx_seq_one_letter_code
_entity_poly.pdbx_strand_id
1 'polypeptide(L)'
;MFAESGYQAQTALPDQDVQQLCERLTPAAVLIDMGIWEADTAYVFGVLNGALRFERPVTIALCILPHQVRRARKFGADGLWVRGVDDAAALPRLTGDLLQQRREGKLKPRVPSTPL
;
A
#
# COMPACT_ATOMS: atom_id res chain seq x y z
N MET A 1 -0.78 10.20 -14.94
CA MET A 1 0.36 9.69 -14.15
C MET A 1 0.47 8.17 -14.11
N PHE A 2 -0.25 7.42 -13.25
CA PHE A 2 -0.09 5.94 -13.19
C PHE A 2 -0.43 5.25 -14.52
N ALA A 3 -1.50 5.68 -15.20
CA ALA A 3 -1.85 5.17 -16.54
C ALA A 3 -0.75 5.45 -17.60
N GLU A 4 -0.12 6.63 -17.56
CA GLU A 4 0.99 6.99 -18.46
C GLU A 4 2.24 6.14 -18.18
N SER A 5 2.36 5.58 -16.98
CA SER A 5 3.41 4.62 -16.60
C SER A 5 3.00 3.16 -16.83
N GLY A 6 1.89 2.92 -17.55
CA GLY A 6 1.44 1.58 -17.93
C GLY A 6 0.67 0.81 -16.85
N TYR A 7 0.31 1.46 -15.74
CA TYR A 7 -0.48 0.82 -14.69
C TYR A 7 -1.99 0.90 -14.98
N GLN A 8 -2.68 -0.22 -14.75
CA GLN A 8 -4.13 -0.23 -14.58
C GLN A 8 -4.43 -0.02 -13.10
N ALA A 9 -5.09 1.08 -12.77
CA ALA A 9 -5.43 1.43 -11.40
C ALA A 9 -6.95 1.30 -11.18
N GLN A 10 -7.31 0.73 -10.03
CA GLN A 10 -8.68 0.70 -9.53
C GLN A 10 -8.68 1.36 -8.15
N THR A 11 -9.55 2.34 -7.95
CA THR A 11 -9.74 2.96 -6.63
C THR A 11 -10.73 2.13 -5.82
N ALA A 12 -10.39 1.90 -4.55
CA ALA A 12 -11.31 1.40 -3.54
C ALA A 12 -11.87 2.57 -2.73
N LEU A 13 -13.19 2.64 -2.60
CA LEU A 13 -13.88 3.60 -1.75
C LEU A 13 -14.07 3.02 -0.33
N PRO A 14 -14.19 3.87 0.72
CA PRO A 14 -14.32 3.41 2.11
C PRO A 14 -15.52 2.49 2.39
N ASP A 15 -16.58 2.58 1.59
CA ASP A 15 -17.79 1.75 1.69
C ASP A 15 -17.64 0.39 1.00
N GLN A 16 -16.51 0.14 0.32
CA GLN A 16 -16.27 -1.11 -0.40
C GLN A 16 -15.47 -2.09 0.44
N ASP A 17 -15.79 -3.38 0.27
CA ASP A 17 -15.05 -4.49 0.88
C ASP A 17 -13.67 -4.62 0.22
N VAL A 18 -12.63 -4.14 0.93
CA VAL A 18 -11.23 -4.16 0.48
C VAL A 18 -10.75 -5.59 0.24
N GLN A 19 -11.22 -6.56 1.03
CA GLN A 19 -10.85 -7.96 0.84
C GLN A 19 -11.39 -8.50 -0.48
N GLN A 20 -12.68 -8.33 -0.75
CA GLN A 20 -13.28 -8.77 -2.01
C GLN A 20 -12.63 -8.10 -3.22
N LEU A 21 -12.31 -6.81 -3.12
CA LEU A 21 -11.58 -6.10 -4.17
C LEU A 21 -10.20 -6.70 -4.41
N CYS A 22 -9.43 -6.95 -3.35
CA CYS A 22 -8.09 -7.52 -3.46
C CYS A 22 -8.11 -8.97 -3.97
N GLU A 23 -9.07 -9.79 -3.54
CA GLU A 23 -9.25 -11.16 -4.05
C GLU A 23 -9.60 -11.18 -5.54
N ARG A 24 -10.44 -10.25 -6.01
CA ARG A 24 -10.84 -10.17 -7.42
C ARG A 24 -9.74 -9.60 -8.31
N LEU A 25 -9.05 -8.56 -7.85
CA LEU A 25 -8.10 -7.80 -8.66
C LEU A 25 -6.67 -8.32 -8.55
N THR A 26 -6.36 -9.05 -7.48
CA THR A 26 -5.01 -9.57 -7.17
C THR A 26 -3.92 -8.51 -7.42
N PRO A 27 -4.01 -7.33 -6.77
CA PRO A 27 -3.16 -6.20 -7.12
C PRO A 27 -1.69 -6.52 -6.86
N ALA A 28 -0.80 -6.08 -7.74
CA ALA A 28 0.64 -6.17 -7.50
C ALA A 28 1.12 -5.12 -6.48
N ALA A 29 0.46 -3.95 -6.46
CA ALA A 29 0.73 -2.86 -5.54
C ALA A 29 -0.57 -2.19 -5.08
N VAL A 30 -0.57 -1.69 -3.84
CA VAL A 30 -1.68 -0.96 -3.24
C VAL A 30 -1.15 0.34 -2.63
N LEU A 31 -1.77 1.45 -3.00
CA LEU A 31 -1.54 2.76 -2.41
C LEU A 31 -2.66 3.04 -1.40
N ILE A 32 -2.28 3.31 -0.15
CA ILE A 32 -3.22 3.56 0.94
C ILE A 32 -3.15 5.05 1.30
N ASP A 33 -4.21 5.80 1.03
CA ASP A 33 -4.34 7.16 1.56
C ASP A 33 -4.64 7.09 3.06
N MET A 34 -3.62 7.38 3.88
CA MET A 34 -3.71 7.30 5.33
C MET A 34 -4.58 8.40 5.94
N GLY A 35 -4.92 9.46 5.19
CA GLY A 35 -5.87 10.48 5.63
C GLY A 35 -7.33 10.07 5.44
N ILE A 36 -7.60 9.21 4.44
CA ILE A 36 -8.94 8.66 4.19
C ILE A 36 -9.17 7.41 5.05
N TRP A 37 -8.21 6.49 5.06
CA TRP A 37 -8.31 5.19 5.73
C TRP A 37 -7.72 5.21 7.15
N GLU A 38 -7.67 6.37 7.81
CA GLU A 38 -6.97 6.49 9.10
C GLU A 38 -7.63 5.63 10.20
N ALA A 39 -8.96 5.65 10.26
CA ALA A 39 -9.73 4.85 11.21
C ALA A 39 -9.57 3.36 10.93
N ASP A 40 -9.62 2.98 9.66
CA ASP A 40 -9.64 1.59 9.19
C ASP A 40 -8.26 1.03 8.84
N THR A 41 -7.18 1.76 9.15
CA THR A 41 -5.81 1.37 8.78
C THR A 41 -5.48 -0.06 9.24
N ALA A 42 -5.90 -0.44 10.44
CA ALA A 42 -5.65 -1.79 10.96
C ALA A 42 -6.35 -2.87 10.12
N TYR A 43 -7.61 -2.65 9.75
CA TYR A 43 -8.37 -3.54 8.87
C TYR A 43 -7.72 -3.65 7.48
N VAL A 44 -7.43 -2.52 6.83
CA VAL A 44 -6.85 -2.51 5.47
C VAL A 44 -5.51 -3.24 5.45
N PHE A 45 -4.59 -2.89 6.36
CA PHE A 45 -3.31 -3.59 6.46
C PHE A 45 -3.48 -5.06 6.89
N GLY A 46 -4.52 -5.38 7.66
CA GLY A 46 -4.89 -6.75 8.02
C GLY A 46 -5.20 -7.59 6.79
N VAL A 47 -6.06 -7.08 5.91
CA VAL A 47 -6.40 -7.72 4.63
C VAL A 47 -5.16 -7.90 3.76
N LEU A 48 -4.36 -6.85 3.60
CA LEU A 48 -3.20 -6.87 2.70
C LEU A 48 -2.07 -7.76 3.20
N ASN A 49 -1.81 -7.79 4.52
CA ASN A 49 -0.77 -8.63 5.10
C ASN A 49 -1.22 -10.08 5.28
N GLY A 50 -2.50 -10.29 5.59
CA GLY A 50 -3.10 -11.61 5.80
C GLY A 50 -3.37 -12.37 4.51
N ALA A 51 -3.42 -11.68 3.37
CA ALA A 51 -3.60 -12.15 1.99
C ALA A 51 -3.63 -13.69 1.83
N LEU A 52 -4.76 -14.30 2.21
CA LEU A 52 -4.90 -15.77 2.22
C LEU A 52 -5.14 -16.32 0.81
N ARG A 53 -5.67 -15.49 -0.09
CA ARG A 53 -6.13 -15.87 -1.44
C ARG A 53 -5.43 -15.10 -2.57
N PHE A 54 -4.52 -14.20 -2.23
CA PHE A 54 -3.72 -13.43 -3.18
C PHE A 54 -2.32 -13.24 -2.62
N GLU A 55 -1.34 -12.95 -3.47
CA GLU A 55 0.00 -12.62 -2.99
C GLU A 55 -0.03 -11.23 -2.33
N ARG A 56 0.62 -11.07 -1.16
CA ARG A 56 0.68 -9.76 -0.49
C ARG A 56 1.27 -8.70 -1.44
N PRO A 57 0.51 -7.65 -1.79
CA PRO A 57 0.98 -6.59 -2.67
C PRO A 57 2.13 -5.80 -2.04
N VAL A 58 2.85 -5.09 -2.89
CA VAL A 58 3.66 -3.95 -2.44
C VAL A 58 2.71 -2.90 -1.86
N THR A 59 2.88 -2.55 -0.59
CA THR A 59 2.01 -1.60 0.09
C THR A 59 2.72 -0.26 0.29
N ILE A 60 2.16 0.82 -0.25
CA ILE A 60 2.70 2.18 -0.14
C ILE A 60 1.69 3.03 0.63
N ALA A 61 2.10 3.58 1.76
CA ALA A 61 1.24 4.47 2.53
C ALA A 61 1.48 5.93 2.13
N LEU A 62 0.40 6.60 1.70
CA LEU A 62 0.37 8.02 1.42
C LEU A 62 0.02 8.75 2.72
N CYS A 63 1.00 9.41 3.31
CA CYS A 63 0.89 10.07 4.60
C CYS A 63 0.86 11.60 4.42
N ILE A 64 0.28 12.27 5.40
CA ILE A 64 0.29 13.74 5.54
C ILE A 64 0.92 14.10 6.88
N LEU A 65 0.59 13.36 7.94
CA LEU A 65 1.00 13.67 9.31
C LEU A 65 2.06 12.68 9.83
N PRO A 66 2.98 13.10 10.74
CA PRO A 66 4.03 12.23 11.25
C PRO A 66 3.53 10.95 11.94
N HIS A 67 2.35 10.97 12.57
CA HIS A 67 1.80 9.78 13.21
C HIS A 67 1.32 8.74 12.18
N GLN A 68 0.85 9.17 11.01
CA GLN A 68 0.48 8.27 9.91
C GLN A 68 1.70 7.51 9.40
N VAL A 69 2.86 8.20 9.28
CA VAL A 69 4.14 7.56 8.94
C VAL A 69 4.52 6.48 9.95
N ARG A 70 4.45 6.79 11.25
CA ARG A 70 4.74 5.82 12.33
C ARG A 70 3.79 4.62 12.26
N ARG A 71 2.50 4.89 12.05
CA ARG A 71 1.45 3.88 11.96
C ARG A 71 1.64 2.96 10.75
N ALA A 72 1.87 3.52 9.57
CA ALA A 72 2.14 2.76 8.34
C ALA A 72 3.38 1.85 8.48
N ARG A 73 4.47 2.36 9.08
CA ARG A 73 5.66 1.52 9.37
C ARG A 73 5.33 0.37 10.30
N LYS A 74 4.57 0.64 11.38
CA LYS A 74 4.15 -0.36 12.37
C LYS A 74 3.31 -1.48 11.74
N PHE A 75 2.43 -1.13 10.80
CA PHE A 75 1.60 -2.11 10.06
C PHE A 75 2.30 -2.74 8.85
N GLY A 76 3.57 -2.42 8.61
CA GLY A 76 4.37 -3.11 7.60
C GLY A 76 4.22 -2.55 6.19
N ALA A 77 3.97 -1.26 6.01
CA ALA A 77 4.11 -0.63 4.70
C ALA A 77 5.53 -0.83 4.13
N ASP A 78 5.60 -1.19 2.85
CA ASP A 78 6.85 -1.37 2.11
C ASP A 78 7.43 -0.03 1.67
N GLY A 79 6.55 0.90 1.29
CA GLY A 79 6.90 2.27 0.90
C GLY A 79 6.12 3.31 1.70
N LEU A 80 6.69 4.51 1.75
CA LEU A 80 6.05 5.70 2.30
C LEU A 80 6.16 6.81 1.26
N TRP A 81 5.10 7.59 1.15
CA TRP A 81 5.11 8.84 0.41
C TRP A 81 4.41 9.88 1.28
N VAL A 82 5.05 11.02 1.51
CA VAL A 82 4.60 12.05 2.45
C VAL A 82 4.24 13.32 1.67
N ARG A 83 2.96 13.68 1.73
CA ARG A 83 2.42 14.88 1.07
C ARG A 83 3.15 16.12 1.55
N GLY A 84 3.58 16.94 0.60
CA GLY A 84 4.34 18.17 0.88
C GLY A 84 5.83 17.96 1.17
N VAL A 85 6.30 16.72 1.18
CA VAL A 85 7.73 16.36 1.26
C VAL A 85 8.17 15.67 -0.02
N ASP A 86 7.43 14.65 -0.44
CA ASP A 86 7.72 13.86 -1.63
C ASP A 86 6.98 14.41 -2.86
N ASP A 87 7.60 14.27 -4.04
CA ASP A 87 7.00 14.65 -5.32
C ASP A 87 5.92 13.63 -5.73
N ALA A 88 4.73 14.12 -6.10
CA ALA A 88 3.65 13.28 -6.58
C ALA A 88 4.05 12.54 -7.88
N ALA A 89 4.81 13.19 -8.77
CA ALA A 89 5.29 12.60 -10.01
C ALA A 89 6.25 11.41 -9.78
N ALA A 90 6.84 11.30 -8.58
CA ALA A 90 7.73 10.21 -8.22
C ALA A 90 7.00 8.93 -7.78
N LEU A 91 5.69 8.98 -7.49
CA LEU A 91 4.92 7.82 -7.01
C LEU A 91 4.94 6.59 -7.93
N PRO A 92 4.77 6.72 -9.27
CA PRO A 92 4.87 5.56 -10.15
C PRO A 92 6.27 4.95 -10.16
N ARG A 93 7.32 5.79 -10.09
CA ARG A 93 8.71 5.32 -10.01
C ARG A 93 8.95 4.55 -8.73
N LEU A 94 8.56 5.10 -7.58
CA LEU A 94 8.62 4.40 -6.29
C LEU A 94 7.90 3.05 -6.34
N THR A 95 6.72 3.02 -6.97
CA THR A 95 5.94 1.79 -7.15
C THR A 95 6.70 0.76 -7.99
N GLY A 96 7.25 1.19 -9.12
CA GLY A 96 8.07 0.35 -10.00
C GLY A 96 9.30 -0.21 -9.31
N ASP A 97 10.03 0.63 -8.57
CA ASP A 97 11.24 0.23 -7.85
C ASP A 97 10.94 -0.82 -6.78
N LEU A 98 9.88 -0.64 -5.98
CA LEU A 98 9.49 -1.61 -4.95
C LEU A 98 9.00 -2.93 -5.55
N LEU A 99 8.24 -2.88 -6.65
CA LEU A 99 7.83 -4.08 -7.39
C LEU A 99 9.04 -4.83 -7.95
N GLN A 100 10.02 -4.12 -8.51
CA GLN A 100 11.25 -4.73 -9.00
C GLN A 100 12.05 -5.37 -7.87
N GLN A 101 12.20 -4.70 -6.73
CA GLN A 101 12.85 -5.28 -5.55
C GLN A 101 12.11 -6.51 -5.02
N ARG A 102 10.77 -6.56 -5.11
CA ARG A 102 9.97 -7.74 -4.74
C ARG A 102 10.27 -8.91 -5.68
N ARG A 103 10.28 -8.69 -7.00
CA ARG A 103 10.61 -9.70 -8.01
C ARG A 103 12.01 -10.27 -7.83
N GLU A 104 12.96 -9.42 -7.43
CA GLU A 104 14.34 -9.81 -7.14
C GLU A 104 14.52 -10.47 -5.76
N GLY A 105 13.47 -10.60 -4.96
CA GLY A 105 13.52 -11.17 -3.60
C GLY A 105 14.22 -10.29 -2.56
N LYS A 106 14.57 -9.04 -2.92
CA LYS A 106 15.22 -8.06 -2.04
C LYS A 106 14.24 -7.41 -1.08
N LEU A 107 12.99 -7.22 -1.50
CA LEU A 107 11.91 -6.71 -0.67
C LEU A 107 11.11 -7.87 -0.09
N LYS A 108 11.41 -8.26 1.15
CA LYS A 108 10.60 -9.25 1.88
C LYS A 108 9.35 -8.59 2.48
N PRO A 109 8.20 -9.28 2.51
CA PRO A 109 7.04 -8.86 3.29
C PRO A 109 7.44 -8.43 4.70
N ARG A 110 7.06 -7.22 5.11
CA ARG A 110 7.25 -6.78 6.49
C ARG A 110 6.20 -7.44 7.38
N VAL A 111 6.66 -8.12 8.43
CA VAL A 111 5.79 -8.62 9.50
C VAL A 111 5.37 -7.42 10.36
N PRO A 112 4.08 -7.17 10.55
CA PRO A 112 3.60 -6.13 11.46
C PRO A 112 4.16 -6.34 12.86
N SER A 113 4.60 -5.27 13.53
CA SER A 113 5.16 -5.36 14.89
C SER A 113 4.10 -5.36 15.99
N THR A 114 2.82 -5.48 15.63
CA THR A 114 1.68 -5.50 16.55
C THR A 114 0.61 -6.42 15.97
N PRO A 115 -0.13 -7.16 16.81
CA PRO A 115 -1.26 -7.96 16.36
C PRO A 115 -2.24 -7.07 15.60
N LEU A 116 -2.62 -7.52 14.41
CA LEU A 116 -3.66 -6.90 13.58
C LEU A 116 -5.04 -7.25 14.13
#